data_AF-D2R112-F1
#
_entry.id   AF-D2R112-F1
#
_cell.length_a   1.000
_cell.length_b   1.000
_cell.length_c   1.000
_cell.angle_alpha   90.00
_cell.angle_beta   90.00
_cell.angle_gamma   90.00
#
_symmetry.space_group_name_H-M   'P 1'
#
loop_
_entity.id
_entity.type
_entity.pdbx_description
1 polymer ?
#
loop_
_entity_poly.entity_id
_entity_poly.type
_entity_poly.pdbx_seq_one_letter_code
_entity_poly.pdbx_strand_id
1 'polypeptide(L)'
;MIEPQQIKTHVMTIVRALRKRWHVAALFAIVVMGLTFVGSLMMPRSYFSEAKVFVRFGRENLTLDPTASNGQLISIYESRESEINSLLEILRSRLVLDKVVEMLGPQYILHGHEKQIDPETGLTAENSTSDALVSSEIAKLEAVVDGIRPPAKPVIVVPSSDHQRAVLALEKELEIFAPKKSNIISVACKAQTPDRAQRIVATMIAVYMEEHVRVHRTAGSYEFFERQTDQSLEQWRRASKELENAKNLLKISSIEGKRKQLEDQMAEIENRLKQGTAELAASESKIRGIEQQISKLPERIETQSLEGPNAAYDGMRTQLFTLEAREFELAARSTDSHPQLIAVRQQISELRELLKEQGSSRSQPTMSINPARQALELALHTEQSQVNWLRGRAQSLSKQKIALVQDLAALNNAEVRFAQLQRQVDLSEQRHRTYAEKLEQARINRSLDEERISSLSIVQPATFVAKPLGPRKLMVLALGAFVAIVGGFGLAVILDYFFPTLVALRDLQQLGVPMLGVMPSFGASMQQAGNAPQFGQS
;
A
#
# COMPACT_ATOMS: atom_id res chain seq x y z
N MET A 1 -77.97 5.87 -3.35
CA MET A 1 -78.43 7.21 -3.79
C MET A 1 -79.39 7.72 -2.73
N ILE A 2 -79.00 8.71 -1.93
CA ILE A 2 -79.86 9.30 -0.90
C ILE A 2 -80.77 10.31 -1.61
N GLU A 3 -82.08 10.14 -1.43
CA GLU A 3 -83.11 10.98 -2.05
C GLU A 3 -82.96 12.45 -1.59
N PRO A 4 -82.99 13.45 -2.49
CA PRO A 4 -82.75 14.86 -2.14
C PRO A 4 -83.73 15.44 -1.12
N GLN A 5 -84.88 14.78 -0.92
CA GLN A 5 -85.86 15.08 0.12
C GLN A 5 -85.35 14.76 1.53
N GLN A 6 -84.62 13.65 1.73
CA GLN A 6 -84.11 13.25 3.05
C GLN A 6 -82.93 14.12 3.51
N ILE A 7 -82.11 14.62 2.59
CA ILE A 7 -81.02 15.53 2.93
C ILE A 7 -81.59 16.84 3.50
N LYS A 8 -82.66 17.37 2.90
CA LYS A 8 -83.31 18.59 3.39
C LYS A 8 -83.90 18.42 4.79
N THR A 9 -84.50 17.26 5.09
CA THR A 9 -85.07 17.01 6.43
C THR A 9 -83.99 16.86 7.49
N HIS A 10 -82.91 16.13 7.21
CA HIS A 10 -81.76 16.00 8.13
C HIS A 10 -81.01 17.32 8.36
N VAL A 11 -80.83 18.14 7.32
CA VAL A 11 -80.23 19.47 7.48
C VAL A 11 -81.13 20.37 8.33
N MET A 12 -82.45 20.30 8.13
CA MET A 12 -83.39 21.14 8.86
C MET A 12 -83.59 20.72 10.32
N THR A 13 -83.36 19.44 10.66
CA THR A 13 -83.30 18.97 12.06
C THR A 13 -82.00 19.41 12.74
N ILE A 14 -80.85 19.30 12.06
CA ILE A 14 -79.56 19.79 12.59
C ILE A 14 -79.60 21.30 12.86
N VAL A 15 -80.13 22.09 11.93
CA VAL A 15 -80.26 23.55 12.09
C VAL A 15 -81.20 23.91 13.24
N ARG A 16 -82.27 23.13 13.46
CA ARG A 16 -83.19 23.32 14.59
C ARG A 16 -82.54 22.97 15.93
N ALA A 17 -81.85 21.83 16.00
CA ALA A 17 -81.08 21.41 17.18
C ALA A 17 -80.07 22.49 17.59
N LEU A 18 -79.36 23.02 16.59
CA LEU A 18 -78.37 24.08 16.79
C LEU A 18 -79.01 25.38 17.28
N ARG A 19 -80.13 25.83 16.69
CA ARG A 19 -80.82 27.06 17.12
C ARG A 19 -81.39 26.94 18.53
N LYS A 20 -81.83 25.75 18.92
CA LYS A 20 -82.43 25.48 20.23
C LYS A 20 -81.38 25.41 21.35
N ARG A 21 -80.21 24.84 21.07
CA ARG A 21 -79.13 24.63 22.06
C ARG A 21 -77.88 25.47 21.78
N TRP A 22 -78.02 26.60 21.07
CA TRP A 22 -76.88 27.45 20.69
C TRP A 22 -76.08 27.94 21.91
N HIS A 23 -76.74 28.16 23.05
CA HIS A 23 -76.09 28.51 24.31
C HIS A 23 -75.12 27.42 24.81
N VAL A 24 -75.44 26.14 24.59
CA VAL A 24 -74.58 25.01 25.00
C VAL A 24 -73.38 24.87 24.08
N ALA A 25 -73.59 25.03 22.77
CA ALA A 25 -72.50 25.09 21.79
C ALA A 25 -71.55 26.28 22.07
N ALA A 26 -72.12 27.45 22.38
CA ALA A 26 -71.35 28.65 22.70
C ALA A 26 -70.57 28.50 24.02
N LEU A 27 -71.19 27.95 25.07
CA LEU A 27 -70.52 27.67 26.34
C LEU A 27 -69.36 26.69 26.15
N PHE A 28 -69.58 25.59 25.42
CA PHE A 28 -68.54 24.62 25.12
C PHE A 28 -67.38 25.25 24.35
N ALA A 29 -67.68 26.05 23.32
CA ALA A 29 -66.66 26.72 22.54
C ALA A 29 -65.84 27.71 23.39
N ILE A 30 -66.48 28.47 24.28
CA ILE A 30 -65.82 29.39 25.21
C ILE A 30 -64.93 28.63 26.20
N VAL A 31 -65.39 27.49 26.74
CA VAL A 31 -64.59 26.68 27.67
C VAL A 31 -63.37 26.08 26.97
N VAL A 32 -63.53 25.51 25.77
CA VAL A 32 -62.41 24.94 24.99
C VAL A 32 -61.44 26.04 24.55
N MET A 33 -61.94 27.19 24.10
CA MET A 33 -61.09 28.31 23.72
C MET A 33 -60.36 28.92 24.93
N GLY A 34 -61.02 29.02 26.07
CA GLY A 34 -60.41 29.44 27.34
C GLY A 34 -59.31 28.47 27.79
N LEU A 35 -59.58 27.16 27.75
CA LEU A 35 -58.61 26.13 28.14
C LEU A 35 -57.41 26.06 27.18
N THR A 36 -57.64 26.22 25.88
CA THR A 36 -56.56 26.29 24.88
C THR A 36 -55.76 27.59 24.97
N PHE A 37 -56.38 28.71 25.32
CA PHE A 37 -55.68 29.98 25.59
C PHE A 37 -54.80 29.88 26.84
N VAL A 38 -55.34 29.35 27.94
CA VAL A 38 -54.58 29.11 29.19
C VAL A 38 -53.44 28.11 28.94
N GLY A 39 -53.72 27.01 28.23
CA GLY A 39 -52.70 26.03 27.84
C GLY A 39 -51.58 26.63 26.97
N SER A 40 -51.93 27.49 26.02
CA SER A 40 -50.96 28.20 25.16
C SER A 40 -50.10 29.22 25.93
N LEU A 41 -50.61 29.75 27.05
CA LEU A 41 -49.85 30.65 27.92
C LEU A 41 -48.92 29.86 28.86
N MET A 42 -49.34 28.69 29.32
CA MET A 42 -48.56 27.79 30.19
C MET A 42 -47.48 26.99 29.47
N MET A 43 -47.58 26.82 28.13
CA MET A 43 -46.54 26.13 27.37
C MET A 43 -45.20 26.91 27.39
N PRO A 44 -44.09 26.29 27.82
CA PRO A 44 -42.80 26.96 27.88
C PRO A 44 -42.33 27.35 26.47
N ARG A 45 -41.66 28.50 26.39
CA ARG A 45 -41.00 28.95 25.15
C ARG A 45 -39.80 28.04 24.89
N SER A 46 -39.65 27.61 23.65
CA SER A 46 -38.48 26.86 23.19
C SER A 46 -37.60 27.75 22.31
N TYR A 47 -36.31 27.75 22.60
CA TYR A 47 -35.25 28.43 21.86
C TYR A 47 -34.40 27.39 21.13
N PHE A 48 -33.75 27.83 20.07
CA PHE A 48 -32.99 26.96 19.17
C PHE A 48 -31.59 27.53 18.96
N SER A 49 -30.60 26.67 19.10
CA SER A 49 -29.21 26.93 18.72
C SER A 49 -28.77 25.84 17.76
N GLU A 50 -28.16 26.24 16.65
CA GLU A 50 -27.53 25.35 15.67
C GLU A 50 -26.06 25.74 15.49
N ALA A 51 -25.23 24.73 15.29
CA ALA A 51 -23.87 24.86 14.81
C ALA A 51 -23.60 23.85 13.68
N LYS A 52 -22.68 24.21 12.78
CA LYS A 52 -22.35 23.44 11.58
C LYS A 52 -20.86 23.17 11.52
N VAL A 53 -20.52 21.90 11.40
CA VAL A 53 -19.14 21.41 11.29
C VAL A 53 -18.94 20.82 9.90
N PHE A 54 -17.92 21.27 9.19
CA PHE A 54 -17.52 20.71 7.90
C PHE A 54 -16.46 19.65 8.09
N VAL A 55 -16.68 18.50 7.45
CA VAL A 55 -15.77 17.36 7.45
C VAL A 55 -14.89 17.43 6.20
N ARG A 56 -13.57 17.55 6.40
CA ARG A 56 -12.55 17.52 5.34
C ARG A 56 -12.08 16.09 5.10
N PHE A 57 -12.63 15.47 4.06
CA PHE A 57 -12.23 14.13 3.63
C PHE A 57 -10.85 14.13 2.96
N GLY A 58 -9.97 13.20 3.34
CA GLY A 58 -8.69 12.98 2.66
C GLY A 58 -7.48 12.69 3.54
N ARG A 59 -7.59 12.84 4.87
CA ARG A 59 -6.50 12.53 5.82
C ARG A 59 -6.50 11.08 6.26
N GLU A 60 -7.67 10.55 6.60
CA GLU A 60 -7.85 9.17 7.09
C GLU A 60 -7.90 8.09 5.98
N ASN A 61 -8.14 8.46 4.72
CA ASN A 61 -8.19 7.53 3.59
C ASN A 61 -6.84 7.32 2.86
N LEU A 62 -5.77 8.02 3.27
CA LEU A 62 -4.41 7.80 2.77
C LEU A 62 -3.65 6.74 3.59
N THR A 63 -4.15 6.39 4.78
CA THR A 63 -3.73 5.23 5.54
C THR A 63 -4.49 3.99 5.08
N LEU A 64 -4.44 3.69 3.79
CA LEU A 64 -4.81 2.36 3.31
C LEU A 64 -3.84 1.38 3.96
N ASP A 65 -4.38 0.43 4.72
CA ASP A 65 -3.65 -0.71 5.25
C ASP A 65 -2.88 -1.37 4.09
N PRO A 66 -1.53 -1.42 4.12
CA PRO A 66 -0.74 -2.01 3.04
C PRO A 66 -1.01 -3.52 2.87
N THR A 67 -1.74 -4.13 3.80
CA THR A 67 -2.18 -5.54 3.75
C THR A 67 -3.50 -5.73 3.00
N ALA A 68 -4.28 -4.66 2.78
CA ALA A 68 -5.50 -4.69 1.97
C ALA A 68 -5.13 -4.54 0.49
N SER A 69 -4.98 -5.69 -0.17
CA SER A 69 -4.71 -5.80 -1.60
C SER A 69 -5.58 -4.88 -2.46
N ASN A 70 -4.94 -4.25 -3.46
CA ASN A 70 -5.47 -3.44 -4.56
C ASN A 70 -6.64 -4.09 -5.35
N GLY A 71 -7.80 -4.31 -4.73
CA GLY A 71 -8.88 -5.12 -5.30
C GLY A 71 -10.21 -4.42 -5.54
N GLN A 72 -10.61 -3.47 -4.71
CA GLN A 72 -11.92 -2.82 -4.85
C GLN A 72 -11.79 -1.34 -4.59
N LEU A 73 -11.95 -0.54 -5.65
CA LEU A 73 -12.37 0.84 -5.51
C LEU A 73 -13.76 0.82 -4.85
N ILE A 74 -13.81 0.78 -3.52
CA ILE A 74 -15.01 1.20 -2.80
C ILE A 74 -15.27 2.61 -3.31
N SER A 75 -16.47 2.84 -3.85
CA SER A 75 -16.79 4.14 -4.43
C SER A 75 -16.53 5.20 -3.37
N ILE A 76 -15.75 6.22 -3.71
CA ILE A 76 -15.38 7.31 -2.79
C ILE A 76 -16.63 7.94 -2.15
N TYR A 77 -17.79 7.83 -2.80
CA TYR A 77 -19.09 8.27 -2.29
C TYR A 77 -19.65 7.40 -1.17
N GLU A 78 -19.59 6.06 -1.29
CA GLU A 78 -20.08 5.14 -0.25
C GLU A 78 -19.20 5.19 1.00
N SER A 79 -17.88 5.36 0.82
CA SER A 79 -16.95 5.65 1.92
C SER A 79 -17.33 6.93 2.66
N ARG A 80 -17.61 8.03 1.96
CA ARG A 80 -17.96 9.33 2.59
C ARG A 80 -19.24 9.27 3.42
N GLU A 81 -20.29 8.62 2.92
CA GLU A 81 -21.54 8.49 3.68
C GLU A 81 -21.34 7.59 4.91
N SER A 82 -20.55 6.52 4.78
CA SER A 82 -20.19 5.67 5.93
C SER A 82 -19.35 6.41 6.98
N GLU A 83 -18.42 7.27 6.56
CA GLU A 83 -17.60 8.10 7.44
C GLU A 83 -18.47 9.14 8.18
N ILE A 84 -19.35 9.86 7.47
CA ILE A 84 -20.28 10.81 8.09
C ILE A 84 -21.20 10.10 9.09
N ASN A 85 -21.74 8.93 8.73
CA ASN A 85 -22.58 8.16 9.65
C ASN A 85 -21.80 7.70 10.89
N SER A 86 -20.55 7.27 10.72
CA SER A 86 -19.68 6.90 11.85
C SER A 86 -19.41 8.11 12.76
N LEU A 87 -19.14 9.28 12.17
CA LEU A 87 -18.97 10.53 12.91
C LEU A 87 -20.25 10.94 13.65
N LEU A 88 -21.43 10.75 13.05
CA LEU A 88 -22.73 10.99 13.68
C LEU A 88 -22.96 10.05 14.88
N GLU A 89 -22.64 8.76 14.75
CA GLU A 89 -22.77 7.79 15.84
C GLU A 89 -21.80 8.10 16.99
N ILE A 90 -20.56 8.50 16.70
CA ILE A 90 -19.62 8.97 17.73
C ILE A 90 -20.16 10.22 18.43
N LEU A 91 -20.71 11.18 17.67
CA LEU A 91 -21.27 12.41 18.23
C LEU A 91 -22.52 12.14 19.10
N ARG A 92 -23.34 11.14 18.74
CA ARG A 92 -24.49 10.68 19.55
C ARG A 92 -24.10 9.75 20.68
N SER A 93 -22.84 9.31 20.74
CA SER A 93 -22.41 8.32 21.73
C SER A 93 -22.58 8.87 23.15
N ARG A 94 -22.95 7.96 24.06
CA ARG A 94 -23.10 8.28 25.47
C ARG A 94 -21.82 8.85 26.09
N LEU A 95 -20.64 8.43 25.60
CA LEU A 95 -19.35 8.95 26.05
C LEU A 95 -19.23 10.47 25.84
N VAL A 96 -19.65 10.98 24.67
CA VAL A 96 -19.62 12.42 24.38
C VAL A 96 -20.64 13.16 25.25
N LEU A 97 -21.85 12.60 25.38
CA LEU A 97 -22.91 13.21 26.21
C LEU A 97 -22.53 13.27 27.69
N ASP A 98 -21.96 12.20 28.25
CA ASP A 98 -21.51 12.13 29.64
C ASP A 98 -20.47 13.23 29.92
N LYS A 99 -19.48 13.41 29.03
CA LYS A 99 -18.48 14.48 29.14
C LYS A 99 -19.05 15.89 29.04
N VAL A 100 -20.08 16.09 28.21
CA VAL A 100 -20.78 17.38 28.14
C VAL A 100 -21.51 17.67 29.45
N VAL A 101 -22.13 16.64 30.06
CA VAL A 101 -22.76 16.77 31.39
C VAL A 101 -21.72 17.03 32.48
N GLU A 102 -20.53 16.42 32.40
CA GLU A 102 -19.43 16.70 33.31
C GLU A 102 -18.95 18.15 33.22
N MET A 103 -18.80 18.70 32.00
CA MET A 103 -18.35 20.08 31.81
C MET A 103 -19.38 21.14 32.20
N LEU A 104 -20.66 20.91 31.89
CA LEU A 104 -21.73 21.88 32.15
C LEU A 104 -22.38 21.71 33.54
N GLY A 105 -22.25 20.53 34.13
CA GLY A 105 -22.93 20.16 35.35
C GLY A 105 -24.37 19.66 35.10
N PRO A 106 -24.82 18.58 35.78
CA PRO A 106 -26.18 18.06 35.64
C PRO A 106 -27.28 19.09 35.96
N GLN A 107 -27.02 19.98 36.92
CA GLN A 107 -27.99 20.98 37.38
C GLN A 107 -28.24 22.08 36.35
N TYR A 108 -27.20 22.54 35.65
CA TYR A 108 -27.33 23.54 34.58
C TYR A 108 -28.16 22.98 33.42
N ILE A 109 -27.92 21.72 33.07
CA ILE A 109 -28.66 21.05 32.00
C ILE A 109 -30.11 20.82 32.39
N LEU A 110 -30.42 20.41 33.62
CA LEU A 110 -31.82 20.16 33.99
C LEU A 110 -32.61 21.45 34.25
N HIS A 111 -32.01 22.41 34.95
CA HIS A 111 -32.73 23.56 35.51
C HIS A 111 -32.35 24.91 34.87
N GLY A 112 -31.31 24.98 34.03
CA GLY A 112 -30.92 26.21 33.33
C GLY A 112 -30.22 27.26 34.19
N HIS A 113 -29.92 26.94 35.45
CA HIS A 113 -29.17 27.80 36.36
C HIS A 113 -27.96 27.04 36.91
N GLU A 114 -26.80 27.69 36.82
CA GLU A 114 -25.58 27.24 37.47
C GLU A 114 -25.75 27.50 38.97
N LYS A 115 -25.78 26.44 39.79
CA LYS A 115 -25.66 26.62 41.23
C LYS A 115 -24.19 26.99 41.46
N GLN A 116 -23.91 28.29 41.58
CA GLN A 116 -22.56 28.76 41.88
C GLN A 116 -22.16 28.19 43.24
N ILE A 117 -21.30 27.18 43.23
CA ILE A 117 -20.68 26.64 44.43
C ILE A 117 -19.39 27.44 44.59
N ASP A 118 -19.38 28.40 45.52
CA ASP A 118 -18.15 29.10 45.88
C ASP A 118 -17.16 28.04 46.44
N PRO A 119 -15.94 27.91 45.87
CA PRO A 119 -15.03 26.81 46.18
C PRO A 119 -14.50 26.79 47.62
N GLU A 120 -14.69 27.88 48.38
CA GLU A 120 -14.04 28.05 49.68
C GLU A 120 -14.97 27.87 50.90
N THR A 121 -16.28 27.79 50.75
CA THR A 121 -17.19 27.76 51.93
C THR A 121 -18.33 26.75 51.90
N GLY A 122 -18.58 26.05 50.79
CA GLY A 122 -19.47 24.87 50.77
C GLY A 122 -20.91 25.08 51.26
N LEU A 123 -21.38 26.32 51.40
CA LEU A 123 -22.70 26.67 51.91
C LEU A 123 -23.56 27.30 50.81
N THR A 124 -24.78 26.79 50.67
CA THR A 124 -25.77 27.29 49.72
C THR A 124 -26.34 28.62 50.20
N ALA A 125 -26.14 29.68 49.42
CA ALA A 125 -26.77 30.97 49.69
C ALA A 125 -28.28 30.90 49.44
N GLU A 126 -29.04 30.55 50.47
CA GLU A 126 -30.47 30.83 50.57
C GLU A 126 -30.66 31.95 51.59
N ASN A 127 -30.93 33.15 51.09
CA ASN A 127 -31.26 34.31 51.90
C ASN A 127 -32.58 34.05 52.65
N SER A 128 -32.51 33.83 53.96
CA SER A 128 -33.56 34.25 54.87
C SER A 128 -32.95 34.74 56.19
N THR A 129 -33.05 36.05 56.36
CA THR A 129 -32.82 36.78 57.60
C THR A 129 -33.76 36.27 58.70
N SER A 130 -33.24 35.51 59.66
CA SER A 130 -33.66 35.46 61.07
C SER A 130 -33.10 34.20 61.76
N ASP A 131 -31.82 34.21 62.14
CA ASP A 131 -31.29 33.36 63.25
C ASP A 131 -29.83 33.74 63.62
N ALA A 132 -29.51 35.03 63.53
CA ALA A 132 -28.17 35.57 63.80
C ALA A 132 -27.85 35.79 65.29
N LEU A 133 -28.39 34.97 66.21
CA LEU A 133 -28.19 35.18 67.66
C LEU A 133 -27.78 33.95 68.48
N VAL A 134 -27.51 32.78 67.89
CA VAL A 134 -27.22 31.56 68.70
C VAL A 134 -25.90 30.85 68.37
N SER A 135 -25.13 31.25 67.36
CA SER A 135 -23.93 30.50 66.94
C SER A 135 -22.58 31.05 67.41
N SER A 136 -22.52 32.09 68.26
CA SER A 136 -21.24 32.64 68.75
C SER A 136 -20.54 31.81 69.84
N GLU A 137 -21.14 30.70 70.30
CA GLU A 137 -20.58 29.85 71.37
C GLU A 137 -20.16 28.44 70.89
N ILE A 138 -20.40 28.07 69.63
CA ILE A 138 -20.04 26.75 69.08
C ILE A 138 -18.69 26.78 68.34
N ALA A 139 -18.19 27.97 67.97
CA ALA A 139 -16.94 28.18 67.26
C ALA A 139 -15.65 27.99 68.10
N LYS A 140 -15.76 27.56 69.36
CA LYS A 140 -14.60 27.32 70.26
C LYS A 140 -14.33 25.83 70.56
N LEU A 141 -15.10 24.90 70.00
CA LEU A 141 -14.90 23.46 70.26
C LEU A 141 -14.35 22.63 69.08
N GLU A 142 -14.17 23.20 67.89
CA GLU A 142 -13.63 22.45 66.73
C GLU A 142 -12.12 22.67 66.45
N ALA A 143 -11.40 23.39 67.30
CA ALA A 143 -9.96 23.66 67.12
C ALA A 143 -9.01 22.60 67.72
N VAL A 144 -9.51 21.39 68.04
CA VAL A 144 -8.72 20.32 68.71
C VAL A 144 -8.70 19.00 67.92
N VAL A 145 -9.21 18.95 66.68
CA VAL A 145 -9.20 17.73 65.84
C VAL A 145 -8.50 17.96 64.48
N ASP A 146 -7.52 18.86 64.44
CA ASP A 146 -6.60 19.00 63.30
C ASP A 146 -5.39 18.07 63.48
N GLY A 147 -5.60 16.80 63.15
CA GLY A 147 -4.56 15.79 63.25
C GLY A 147 -5.05 14.42 62.84
N ILE A 148 -5.40 14.25 61.57
CA ILE A 148 -5.35 13.04 60.71
C ILE A 148 -6.22 13.37 59.48
N ARG A 149 -5.61 13.94 58.44
CA ARG A 149 -6.24 14.15 57.13
C ARG A 149 -5.61 13.16 56.15
N PRO A 150 -6.28 12.07 55.75
CA PRO A 150 -5.75 11.18 54.71
C PRO A 150 -5.77 11.90 53.34
N PRO A 151 -4.88 11.53 52.40
CA PRO A 151 -4.85 12.15 51.08
C PRO A 151 -6.21 11.99 50.39
N ALA A 152 -6.65 13.06 49.73
CA ALA A 152 -7.89 13.12 48.97
C ALA A 152 -7.98 11.90 48.04
N LYS A 153 -8.92 11.00 48.34
CA LYS A 153 -9.33 9.95 47.40
C LYS A 153 -9.85 10.62 46.12
N PRO A 154 -9.57 10.07 44.93
CA PRO A 154 -10.24 10.53 43.72
C PRO A 154 -11.74 10.38 43.97
N VAL A 155 -12.49 11.47 43.78
CA VAL A 155 -13.94 11.46 43.83
C VAL A 155 -14.38 10.61 42.64
N ILE A 156 -14.63 9.33 42.88
CA ILE A 156 -15.40 8.50 41.97
C ILE A 156 -16.81 9.08 42.07
N VAL A 157 -17.15 9.97 41.14
CA VAL A 157 -18.52 10.46 40.95
C VAL A 157 -19.33 9.24 40.52
N VAL A 158 -19.94 8.55 41.48
CA VAL A 158 -21.04 7.64 41.18
C VAL A 158 -22.06 8.47 40.40
N PRO A 159 -22.49 8.06 39.19
CA PRO A 159 -23.43 8.85 38.43
C PRO A 159 -24.66 9.08 39.29
N SER A 160 -24.81 10.30 39.79
CA SER A 160 -25.99 10.68 40.54
C SER A 160 -27.20 10.42 39.65
N SER A 161 -28.36 10.12 40.24
CA SER A 161 -29.62 10.07 39.50
C SER A 161 -29.80 11.30 38.59
N ASP A 162 -29.26 12.44 39.03
CA ASP A 162 -29.29 13.71 38.32
C ASP A 162 -28.36 13.74 37.10
N HIS A 163 -27.17 13.13 37.17
CA HIS A 163 -26.27 13.01 36.01
C HIS A 163 -26.93 12.18 34.90
N GLN A 164 -27.47 11.01 35.22
CA GLN A 164 -28.16 10.18 34.22
C GLN A 164 -29.39 10.88 33.64
N ARG A 165 -30.15 11.61 34.46
CA ARG A 165 -31.27 12.43 33.98
C ARG A 165 -30.83 13.54 33.05
N ALA A 166 -29.69 14.18 33.32
CA ALA A 166 -29.14 15.21 32.45
C ALA A 166 -28.70 14.64 31.10
N VAL A 167 -28.07 13.46 31.07
CA VAL A 167 -27.71 12.75 29.82
C VAL A 167 -28.95 12.45 28.98
N LEU A 168 -29.99 11.89 29.60
CA LEU A 168 -31.26 11.60 28.91
C LEU A 168 -31.98 12.87 28.44
N ALA A 169 -31.88 13.97 29.20
CA ALA A 169 -32.41 15.26 28.80
C ALA A 169 -31.68 15.80 27.57
N LEU A 170 -30.34 15.72 27.54
CA LEU A 170 -29.54 16.11 26.38
C LEU A 170 -29.88 15.28 25.14
N GLU A 171 -29.99 13.96 25.29
CA GLU A 171 -30.34 13.06 24.17
C GLU A 171 -31.68 13.45 23.52
N LYS A 172 -32.65 13.89 24.32
CA LYS A 172 -33.95 14.34 23.84
C LYS A 172 -33.95 15.76 23.27
N GLU A 173 -33.13 16.65 23.82
CA GLU A 173 -33.08 18.07 23.43
C GLU A 173 -32.13 18.34 22.26
N LEU A 174 -31.17 17.46 22.00
CA LEU A 174 -30.21 17.54 20.90
C LEU A 174 -30.75 16.86 19.63
N GLU A 175 -30.69 17.59 18.52
CA GLU A 175 -30.95 17.08 17.18
C GLU A 175 -29.65 17.14 16.38
N ILE A 176 -29.07 15.97 16.13
CA ILE A 176 -27.83 15.81 15.37
C ILE A 176 -28.17 15.14 14.04
N PHE A 177 -27.86 15.78 12.91
CA PHE A 177 -28.12 15.21 11.59
C PHE A 177 -27.11 15.73 10.56
N ALA A 178 -26.90 14.94 9.50
CA ALA A 178 -26.17 15.38 8.31
C ALA A 178 -27.15 15.47 7.13
N PRO A 179 -27.22 16.61 6.42
CA PRO A 179 -28.02 16.70 5.20
C PRO A 179 -27.52 15.70 4.13
N LYS A 180 -28.43 15.07 3.40
CA LYS A 180 -28.07 14.13 2.32
C LYS A 180 -27.19 14.84 1.28
N LYS A 181 -26.13 14.15 0.83
CA LYS A 181 -25.14 14.67 -0.14
C LYS A 181 -24.42 15.95 0.34
N SER A 182 -24.18 16.08 1.64
CA SER A 182 -23.45 17.18 2.25
C SER A 182 -22.31 16.68 3.14
N ASN A 183 -21.23 17.45 3.23
CA ASN A 183 -20.09 17.19 4.12
C ASN A 183 -20.22 17.96 5.44
N ILE A 184 -21.45 18.34 5.81
CA ILE A 184 -21.74 19.18 6.96
C ILE A 184 -22.53 18.36 7.98
N ILE A 185 -22.05 18.35 9.21
CA ILE A 185 -22.77 17.85 10.37
C ILE A 185 -23.43 19.06 11.05
N SER A 186 -24.76 19.04 11.17
CA SER A 186 -25.53 20.00 11.93
C SER A 186 -25.80 19.45 13.33
N VAL A 187 -25.43 20.22 14.34
CA VAL A 187 -25.75 19.95 15.75
C VAL A 187 -26.67 21.06 16.23
N ALA A 188 -27.89 20.69 16.60
CA ALA A 188 -28.89 21.62 17.08
C ALA A 188 -29.39 21.24 18.48
N CYS A 189 -29.76 22.22 19.30
CA CYS A 189 -30.34 22.01 20.62
C CYS A 189 -31.59 22.87 20.81
N LYS A 190 -32.63 22.28 21.40
CA LYS A 190 -33.84 22.97 21.84
C LYS A 190 -33.82 23.13 23.35
N ALA A 191 -33.77 24.37 23.85
CA ALA A 191 -33.75 24.66 25.29
C ALA A 191 -34.76 25.74 25.71
N GLN A 192 -34.97 25.89 27.01
CA GLN A 192 -35.90 26.89 27.58
C GLN A 192 -35.36 28.32 27.51
N THR A 193 -34.04 28.50 27.37
CA THR A 193 -33.39 29.80 27.23
C THR A 193 -32.39 29.78 26.07
N PRO A 194 -32.16 30.93 25.40
CA PRO A 194 -31.23 31.00 24.26
C PRO A 194 -29.77 30.79 24.69
N ASP A 195 -29.37 31.26 25.88
CA ASP A 195 -28.04 31.05 26.45
C ASP A 195 -27.74 29.55 26.66
N ARG A 196 -28.68 28.83 27.29
CA ARG A 196 -28.54 27.38 27.51
C ARG A 196 -28.42 26.62 26.19
N ALA A 197 -29.26 26.92 25.21
CA ALA A 197 -29.18 26.28 23.90
C ALA A 197 -27.81 26.51 23.23
N GLN A 198 -27.28 27.74 23.31
CA GLN A 198 -25.98 28.08 22.75
C GLN A 198 -24.84 27.36 23.49
N ARG A 199 -24.84 27.41 24.82
CA ARG A 199 -23.76 26.84 25.64
C ARG A 199 -23.69 25.33 25.53
N ILE A 200 -24.84 24.64 25.48
CA ILE A 200 -24.90 23.18 25.25
C ILE A 200 -24.27 22.83 23.89
N VAL A 201 -24.67 23.49 22.80
CA VAL A 201 -24.14 23.21 21.45
C VAL A 201 -22.65 23.55 21.35
N ALA A 202 -22.22 24.67 21.93
CA ALA A 202 -20.81 25.07 21.93
C ALA A 202 -19.94 24.05 22.67
N THR A 203 -20.40 23.59 23.83
CA THR A 203 -19.68 22.59 24.64
C THR A 203 -19.67 21.23 23.94
N MET A 204 -20.79 20.82 23.35
CA MET A 204 -20.89 19.59 22.56
C MET A 204 -19.85 19.54 21.43
N ILE A 205 -19.70 20.64 20.68
CA ILE A 205 -18.70 20.72 19.61
C ILE A 205 -17.27 20.68 20.17
N ALA A 206 -17.00 21.40 21.26
CA ALA A 206 -15.68 21.41 21.88
C ALA A 206 -15.27 20.00 22.35
N VAL A 207 -16.15 19.30 23.08
CA VAL A 207 -15.93 17.91 23.51
C VAL A 207 -15.73 17.01 22.31
N TYR A 208 -16.61 17.09 21.31
CA TYR A 208 -16.54 16.23 20.13
C TYR A 208 -15.23 16.41 19.35
N MET A 209 -14.75 17.65 19.18
CA MET A 209 -13.48 17.90 18.48
C MET A 209 -12.29 17.28 19.23
N GLU A 210 -12.29 17.35 20.56
CA GLU A 210 -11.26 16.73 21.39
C GLU A 210 -11.33 15.19 21.31
N GLU A 211 -12.53 14.61 21.40
CA GLU A 211 -12.73 13.16 21.27
C GLU A 211 -12.34 12.65 19.89
N HIS A 212 -12.67 13.41 18.84
CA HIS A 212 -12.35 13.07 17.47
C HIS A 212 -10.83 12.93 17.28
N VAL A 213 -10.06 13.89 17.78
CA VAL A 213 -8.59 13.84 17.74
C VAL A 213 -8.08 12.65 18.55
N ARG A 214 -8.63 12.36 19.73
CA ARG A 214 -8.18 11.21 20.53
C ARG A 214 -8.47 9.86 19.85
N VAL A 215 -9.66 9.68 19.29
CA VAL A 215 -10.06 8.40 18.67
C VAL A 215 -9.27 8.12 17.38
N HIS A 216 -8.91 9.17 16.63
CA HIS A 216 -8.15 9.04 15.39
C HIS A 216 -6.62 9.11 15.58
N ARG A 217 -6.14 9.31 16.82
CA ARG A 217 -4.71 9.23 17.14
C ARG A 217 -4.26 7.77 17.19
N THR A 218 -3.43 7.36 16.23
CA THR A 218 -2.68 6.10 16.32
C THR A 218 -1.48 6.29 17.25
N ALA A 219 -1.72 6.17 18.56
CA ALA A 219 -0.69 6.27 19.58
C ALA A 219 0.47 5.29 19.29
N GLY A 220 1.71 5.77 19.40
CA GLY A 220 2.91 4.94 19.21
C GLY A 220 3.29 4.67 17.75
N SER A 221 2.57 5.21 16.76
CA SER A 221 2.88 5.01 15.33
C SER A 221 4.24 5.61 14.95
N TYR A 222 4.55 6.80 15.45
CA TYR A 222 5.85 7.45 15.25
C TYR A 222 7.00 6.61 15.83
N GLU A 223 6.92 6.25 17.11
CA GLU A 223 7.95 5.45 17.80
C GLU A 223 8.07 4.03 17.23
N PHE A 224 7.01 3.49 16.62
CA PHE A 224 7.05 2.24 15.87
C PHE A 224 7.87 2.41 14.58
N PHE A 225 7.52 3.37 13.72
CA PHE A 225 8.20 3.57 12.45
C PHE A 225 9.65 4.06 12.61
N GLU A 226 9.95 4.81 13.67
CA GLU A 226 11.31 5.21 14.02
C GLU A 226 12.18 3.96 14.27
N ARG A 227 11.74 3.09 15.19
CA ARG A 227 12.45 1.82 15.48
C ARG A 227 12.57 0.91 14.26
N GLN A 228 11.53 0.79 13.44
CA GLN A 228 11.58 -0.01 12.21
C GLN A 228 12.54 0.58 11.17
N THR A 229 12.62 1.90 11.06
CA THR A 229 13.56 2.59 10.16
C THR A 229 15.00 2.34 10.56
N ASP A 230 15.30 2.43 11.86
CA ASP A 230 16.65 2.14 12.38
C ASP A 230 17.03 0.67 12.21
N GLN A 231 16.11 -0.25 12.54
CA GLN A 231 16.35 -1.68 12.39
C GLN A 231 16.56 -2.08 10.92
N SER A 232 15.77 -1.53 9.99
CA SER A 232 15.90 -1.79 8.56
C SER A 232 17.17 -1.17 7.96
N LEU A 233 17.60 0.00 8.44
CA LEU A 233 18.86 0.62 8.06
C LEU A 233 20.05 -0.27 8.43
N GLU A 234 20.05 -0.82 9.63
CA GLU A 234 21.10 -1.72 10.10
C GLU A 234 21.11 -3.05 9.31
N GLN A 235 19.94 -3.59 8.99
CA GLN A 235 19.83 -4.77 8.10
C GLN A 235 20.40 -4.50 6.71
N TRP A 236 20.08 -3.34 6.12
CA TRP A 236 20.63 -2.93 4.83
C TRP A 236 22.14 -2.79 4.88
N ARG A 237 22.68 -2.09 5.88
CA ARG A 237 24.14 -1.95 6.07
C ARG A 237 24.84 -3.31 6.17
N ARG A 238 24.28 -4.25 6.93
CA ARG A 238 24.83 -5.61 7.03
C ARG A 238 24.81 -6.34 5.70
N ALA A 239 23.66 -6.37 5.01
CA ALA A 239 23.53 -7.02 3.71
C ALA A 239 24.48 -6.40 2.66
N SER A 240 24.58 -5.07 2.62
CA SER A 240 25.49 -4.36 1.72
C SER A 240 26.94 -4.68 2.04
N LYS A 241 27.30 -4.78 3.32
CA LYS A 241 28.66 -5.14 3.72
C LYS A 241 29.02 -6.58 3.39
N GLU A 242 28.08 -7.51 3.54
CA GLU A 242 28.26 -8.91 3.13
C GLU A 242 28.49 -9.03 1.62
N LEU A 243 27.72 -8.29 0.81
CA LEU A 243 27.91 -8.22 -0.64
C LEU A 243 29.28 -7.61 -0.99
N GLU A 244 29.67 -6.52 -0.35
CA GLU A 244 30.98 -5.89 -0.54
C GLU A 244 32.13 -6.84 -0.20
N ASN A 245 32.04 -7.53 0.94
CA ASN A 245 33.03 -8.52 1.36
C ASN A 245 33.12 -9.69 0.37
N ALA A 246 31.99 -10.15 -0.17
CA ALA A 246 31.97 -11.17 -1.21
C ALA A 246 32.69 -10.70 -2.48
N LYS A 247 32.42 -9.46 -2.94
CA LYS A 247 33.12 -8.84 -4.09
C LYS A 247 34.62 -8.74 -3.85
N ASN A 248 35.03 -8.29 -2.66
CA ASN A 248 36.43 -8.14 -2.27
C ASN A 248 37.17 -9.48 -2.18
N LEU A 249 36.52 -10.53 -1.67
CA LEU A 249 37.11 -11.87 -1.56
C LEU A 249 37.48 -12.44 -2.95
N LEU A 250 36.62 -12.23 -3.94
CA LEU A 250 36.89 -12.64 -5.32
C LEU A 250 37.69 -11.61 -6.12
N LYS A 251 37.99 -10.43 -5.54
CA LYS A 251 38.65 -9.30 -6.20
C LYS A 251 37.98 -8.91 -7.52
N ILE A 252 36.64 -8.95 -7.55
CA ILE A 252 35.85 -8.59 -8.73
C ILE A 252 35.04 -7.32 -8.47
N SER A 253 34.96 -6.45 -9.47
CA SER A 253 34.04 -5.31 -9.47
C SER A 253 32.62 -5.75 -9.83
N SER A 254 32.49 -6.65 -10.81
CA SER A 254 31.23 -7.26 -11.23
C SER A 254 31.46 -8.71 -11.70
N ILE A 255 30.46 -9.56 -11.48
CA ILE A 255 30.46 -10.93 -12.01
C ILE A 255 30.41 -10.91 -13.53
N GLU A 256 29.55 -10.06 -14.09
CA GLU A 256 29.39 -9.94 -15.54
C GLU A 256 30.70 -9.55 -16.23
N GLY A 257 31.44 -8.57 -15.66
CA GLY A 257 32.73 -8.17 -16.18
C GLY A 257 33.77 -9.29 -16.11
N LYS A 258 33.82 -10.03 -14.99
CA LYS A 258 34.72 -11.17 -14.84
C LYS A 258 34.37 -12.33 -15.79
N ARG A 259 33.08 -12.61 -16.00
CA ARG A 259 32.60 -13.64 -16.93
C ARG A 259 33.06 -13.31 -18.35
N LYS A 260 32.75 -12.09 -18.81
CA LYS A 260 33.15 -11.63 -20.14
C LYS A 260 34.67 -11.72 -20.35
N GLN A 261 35.46 -11.31 -19.35
CA GLN A 261 36.91 -11.44 -19.42
C GLN A 261 37.37 -12.91 -19.59
N LEU A 262 36.78 -13.85 -18.83
CA LEU A 262 37.11 -15.27 -18.95
C LEU A 262 36.66 -15.85 -20.30
N GLU A 263 35.50 -15.46 -20.79
CA GLU A 263 34.98 -15.86 -22.11
C GLU A 263 35.87 -15.36 -23.25
N ASP A 264 36.32 -14.09 -23.19
CA ASP A 264 37.23 -13.50 -24.17
C ASP A 264 38.60 -14.23 -24.16
N GLN A 265 39.15 -14.51 -22.98
CA GLN A 265 40.39 -15.29 -22.83
C GLN A 265 40.24 -16.72 -23.36
N MET A 266 39.10 -17.35 -23.11
CA MET A 266 38.81 -18.70 -23.58
C MET A 266 38.70 -18.72 -25.11
N ALA A 267 37.99 -17.76 -25.72
CA ALA A 267 37.90 -17.62 -27.17
C ALA A 267 39.28 -17.42 -27.82
N GLU A 268 40.14 -16.60 -27.21
CA GLU A 268 41.51 -16.40 -27.68
C GLU A 268 42.34 -17.69 -27.62
N ILE A 269 42.31 -18.42 -26.50
CA ILE A 269 43.03 -19.69 -26.36
C ILE A 269 42.48 -20.74 -27.33
N GLU A 270 41.18 -20.82 -27.52
CA GLU A 270 40.57 -21.74 -28.48
C GLU A 270 41.02 -21.46 -29.91
N ASN A 271 41.09 -20.19 -30.31
CA ASN A 271 41.60 -19.82 -31.63
C ASN A 271 43.08 -20.18 -31.79
N ARG A 272 43.91 -19.89 -30.78
CA ARG A 272 45.34 -20.27 -30.77
C ARG A 272 45.53 -21.78 -30.82
N LEU A 273 44.66 -22.54 -30.13
CA LEU A 273 44.69 -24.00 -30.13
C LEU A 273 44.29 -24.54 -31.50
N LYS A 274 43.19 -24.06 -32.10
CA LYS A 274 42.77 -24.42 -33.45
C LYS A 274 43.89 -24.18 -34.47
N GLN A 275 44.51 -23.00 -34.43
CA GLN A 275 45.64 -22.67 -35.31
C GLN A 275 46.82 -23.62 -35.08
N GLY A 276 47.24 -23.82 -33.82
CA GLY A 276 48.36 -24.71 -33.49
C GLY A 276 48.10 -26.18 -33.87
N THR A 277 46.86 -26.66 -33.75
CA THR A 277 46.49 -28.01 -34.19
C THR A 277 46.47 -28.16 -35.70
N ALA A 278 46.07 -27.11 -36.43
CA ALA A 278 46.13 -27.09 -37.89
C ALA A 278 47.59 -27.09 -38.38
N GLU A 279 48.45 -26.27 -37.76
CA GLU A 279 49.90 -26.26 -38.02
C GLU A 279 50.53 -27.62 -37.72
N LEU A 280 50.17 -28.25 -36.59
CA LEU A 280 50.63 -29.60 -36.23
C LEU A 280 50.24 -30.63 -37.29
N ALA A 281 48.96 -30.65 -37.70
CA ALA A 281 48.48 -31.58 -38.72
C ALA A 281 49.17 -31.37 -40.09
N ALA A 282 49.48 -30.12 -40.44
CA ALA A 282 50.23 -29.78 -41.64
C ALA A 282 51.67 -30.30 -41.58
N SER A 283 52.38 -30.08 -40.47
CA SER A 283 53.74 -30.59 -40.25
C SER A 283 53.81 -32.12 -40.22
N GLU A 284 52.86 -32.78 -39.54
CA GLU A 284 52.75 -34.25 -39.56
C GLU A 284 52.49 -34.80 -40.97
N SER A 285 51.75 -34.06 -41.80
CA SER A 285 51.54 -34.42 -43.21
C SER A 285 52.81 -34.26 -44.05
N LYS A 286 53.60 -33.22 -43.80
CA LYS A 286 54.91 -33.03 -44.46
C LYS A 286 55.89 -34.15 -44.11
N ILE A 287 55.97 -34.54 -42.84
CA ILE A 287 56.78 -35.68 -42.39
C ILE A 287 56.45 -36.93 -43.19
N ARG A 288 55.16 -37.29 -43.29
CA ARG A 288 54.71 -38.45 -44.09
C ARG A 288 55.14 -38.35 -45.56
N GLY A 289 55.06 -37.15 -46.14
CA GLY A 289 55.51 -36.91 -47.51
C GLY A 289 57.02 -37.09 -47.69
N ILE A 290 57.83 -36.58 -46.77
CA ILE A 290 59.29 -36.71 -46.78
C ILE A 290 59.70 -38.18 -46.60
N GLU A 291 59.08 -38.90 -45.65
CA GLU A 291 59.32 -40.33 -45.42
C GLU A 291 59.06 -41.18 -46.68
N GLN A 292 57.97 -40.88 -47.40
CA GLN A 292 57.64 -41.53 -48.68
C GLN A 292 58.64 -41.21 -49.81
N GLN A 293 59.27 -40.04 -49.79
CA GLN A 293 60.32 -39.69 -50.75
C GLN A 293 61.63 -40.39 -50.42
N ILE A 294 62.01 -40.42 -49.14
CA ILE A 294 63.22 -41.14 -48.66
C ILE A 294 63.12 -42.63 -49.00
N SER A 295 61.95 -43.26 -48.83
CA SER A 295 61.77 -44.69 -49.11
C SER A 295 61.97 -45.06 -50.59
N LYS A 296 61.87 -44.10 -51.51
CA LYS A 296 62.08 -44.31 -52.96
C LYS A 296 63.53 -44.09 -53.39
N LEU A 297 64.39 -43.58 -52.52
CA LEU A 297 65.78 -43.24 -52.83
C LEU A 297 66.75 -44.28 -52.27
N PRO A 298 67.68 -44.81 -53.08
CA PRO A 298 68.71 -45.71 -52.58
C PRO A 298 69.66 -44.98 -51.64
N GLU A 299 70.17 -45.70 -50.64
CA GLU A 299 71.07 -45.16 -49.61
C GLU A 299 72.42 -44.73 -50.18
N ARG A 300 72.93 -45.49 -51.17
CA ARG A 300 74.17 -45.20 -51.88
C ARG A 300 73.92 -45.14 -53.38
N ILE A 301 74.64 -44.25 -54.05
CA ILE A 301 74.67 -44.10 -55.50
C ILE A 301 76.12 -44.17 -55.98
N GLU A 302 76.33 -44.73 -57.17
CA GLU A 302 77.63 -44.71 -57.83
C GLU A 302 77.96 -43.28 -58.26
N THR A 303 79.09 -42.75 -57.79
CA THR A 303 79.39 -41.30 -57.86
C THR A 303 80.64 -40.98 -58.67
N GLN A 304 80.82 -41.70 -59.78
CA GLN A 304 82.00 -41.77 -60.67
C GLN A 304 82.85 -43.02 -60.38
N SER A 305 83.28 -43.66 -61.46
CA SER A 305 84.28 -44.71 -61.40
C SER A 305 85.65 -44.06 -61.44
N LEU A 306 86.47 -44.30 -60.42
CA LEU A 306 87.86 -43.91 -60.43
C LEU A 306 88.59 -44.96 -61.30
N GLU A 307 89.06 -44.54 -62.48
CA GLU A 307 90.04 -45.32 -63.23
C GLU A 307 91.37 -45.26 -62.50
N GLY A 308 91.66 -46.31 -61.73
CA GLY A 308 92.93 -46.47 -61.03
C GLY A 308 93.96 -47.20 -61.90
N PRO A 309 95.26 -46.88 -61.75
CA PRO A 309 96.34 -47.65 -62.37
C PRO A 309 96.24 -49.11 -61.95
N ASN A 310 96.22 -50.02 -62.91
CA ASN A 310 96.14 -51.45 -62.65
C ASN A 310 97.55 -51.98 -62.35
N ALA A 311 97.93 -52.01 -61.07
CA ALA A 311 99.26 -52.46 -60.65
C ALA A 311 99.64 -53.87 -61.15
N ALA A 312 98.65 -54.74 -61.38
CA ALA A 312 98.87 -56.05 -61.98
C ALA A 312 99.22 -55.94 -63.47
N TYR A 313 98.54 -55.08 -64.21
CA TYR A 313 98.85 -54.74 -65.61
C TYR A 313 100.24 -54.10 -65.74
N ASP A 314 100.56 -53.15 -64.88
CA ASP A 314 101.88 -52.49 -64.87
C ASP A 314 103.02 -53.47 -64.52
N GLY A 315 102.77 -54.39 -63.58
CA GLY A 315 103.69 -55.48 -63.24
C GLY A 315 103.91 -56.44 -64.41
N MET A 316 102.83 -56.86 -65.09
CA MET A 316 102.92 -57.71 -66.30
C MET A 316 103.64 -56.99 -67.44
N ARG A 317 103.42 -55.68 -67.63
CA ARG A 317 104.13 -54.88 -68.64
C ARG A 317 105.63 -54.79 -68.35
N THR A 318 106.00 -54.67 -67.07
CA THR A 318 107.41 -54.67 -66.65
C THR A 318 108.05 -56.05 -66.89
N GLN A 319 107.34 -57.13 -66.58
CA GLN A 319 107.78 -58.50 -66.86
C GLN A 319 107.93 -58.75 -68.36
N LEU A 320 107.00 -58.26 -69.17
CA LEU A 320 107.09 -58.33 -70.63
C LEU A 320 108.36 -57.64 -71.13
N PHE A 321 108.64 -56.42 -70.66
CA PHE A 321 109.85 -55.70 -71.03
C PHE A 321 111.12 -56.46 -70.63
N THR A 322 111.16 -57.09 -69.46
CA THR A 322 112.32 -57.92 -69.06
C THR A 322 112.47 -59.19 -69.90
N LEU A 323 111.37 -59.83 -70.30
CA LEU A 323 111.41 -60.98 -71.19
C LEU A 323 111.84 -60.59 -72.61
N GLU A 324 111.36 -59.46 -73.13
CA GLU A 324 111.79 -58.89 -74.43
C GLU A 324 113.29 -58.55 -74.43
N ALA A 325 113.80 -57.95 -73.35
CA ALA A 325 115.24 -57.69 -73.21
C ALA A 325 116.06 -58.99 -73.15
N ARG A 326 115.54 -60.03 -72.48
CA ARG A 326 116.18 -61.36 -72.40
C ARG A 326 116.12 -62.10 -73.74
N GLU A 327 115.05 -61.94 -74.51
CA GLU A 327 114.94 -62.43 -75.88
C GLU A 327 116.02 -61.78 -76.77
N PHE A 328 116.17 -60.45 -76.69
CA PHE A 328 117.18 -59.72 -77.45
C PHE A 328 118.61 -60.17 -77.12
N GLU A 329 118.93 -60.38 -75.83
CA GLU A 329 120.23 -60.90 -75.40
C GLU A 329 120.48 -62.34 -75.91
N LEU A 330 119.49 -63.22 -75.79
CA LEU A 330 119.60 -64.61 -76.23
C LEU A 330 119.67 -64.72 -77.76
N ALA A 331 118.96 -63.86 -78.50
CA ALA A 331 118.98 -63.78 -79.96
C ALA A 331 120.32 -63.26 -80.50
N ALA A 332 121.01 -62.37 -79.77
CA ALA A 332 122.35 -61.89 -80.14
C ALA A 332 123.45 -62.96 -80.00
N ARG A 333 123.22 -64.01 -79.19
CA ARG A 333 124.22 -65.04 -78.86
C ARG A 333 123.88 -66.44 -79.37
N SER A 334 122.65 -66.68 -79.82
CA SER A 334 122.15 -68.02 -80.19
C SER A 334 121.54 -68.00 -81.60
N THR A 335 121.64 -69.12 -82.32
CA THR A 335 120.92 -69.31 -83.59
C THR A 335 119.42 -69.52 -83.32
N ASP A 336 118.53 -69.18 -84.27
CA ASP A 336 117.06 -69.17 -84.11
C ASP A 336 116.44 -70.48 -83.58
N SER A 337 117.15 -71.61 -83.62
CA SER A 337 116.73 -72.94 -83.19
C SER A 337 117.11 -73.31 -81.74
N HIS A 338 117.63 -72.38 -80.93
CA HIS A 338 118.03 -72.67 -79.55
C HIS A 338 116.80 -72.84 -78.61
N PRO A 339 116.68 -73.95 -77.83
CA PRO A 339 115.49 -74.23 -77.02
C PRO A 339 115.11 -73.13 -76.02
N GLN A 340 116.09 -72.41 -75.48
CA GLN A 340 115.84 -71.31 -74.53
C GLN A 340 115.21 -70.08 -75.20
N LEU A 341 115.51 -69.82 -76.48
CA LEU A 341 114.94 -68.70 -77.23
C LEU A 341 113.46 -68.95 -77.58
N ILE A 342 113.12 -70.18 -77.95
CA ILE A 342 111.74 -70.59 -78.24
C ILE A 342 110.86 -70.47 -76.98
N ALA A 343 111.37 -70.93 -75.83
CA ALA A 343 110.66 -70.83 -74.56
C ALA A 343 110.38 -69.36 -74.15
N VAL A 344 111.36 -68.46 -74.32
CA VAL A 344 111.19 -67.03 -74.00
C VAL A 344 110.21 -66.36 -74.97
N ARG A 345 110.26 -66.66 -76.28
CA ARG A 345 109.30 -66.14 -77.25
C ARG A 345 107.87 -66.56 -76.95
N GLN A 346 107.68 -67.82 -76.52
CA GLN A 346 106.38 -68.33 -76.12
C GLN A 346 105.86 -67.66 -74.84
N GLN A 347 106.73 -67.42 -73.85
CA GLN A 347 106.39 -66.65 -72.65
C GLN A 347 106.02 -65.19 -72.97
N ILE A 348 106.70 -64.55 -73.94
CA ILE A 348 106.37 -63.20 -74.42
C ILE A 348 104.99 -63.20 -75.09
N SER A 349 104.67 -64.18 -75.94
CA SER A 349 103.35 -64.23 -76.59
C SER A 349 102.23 -64.47 -75.59
N GLU A 350 102.40 -65.40 -74.65
CA GLU A 350 101.43 -65.68 -73.59
C GLU A 350 101.21 -64.45 -72.71
N LEU A 351 102.29 -63.76 -72.31
CA LEU A 351 102.19 -62.56 -71.47
C LEU A 351 101.59 -61.36 -72.22
N ARG A 352 101.85 -61.22 -73.53
CA ARG A 352 101.18 -60.20 -74.38
C ARG A 352 99.69 -60.48 -74.54
N GLU A 353 99.30 -61.73 -74.67
CA GLU A 353 97.89 -62.13 -74.78
C GLU A 353 97.15 -61.86 -73.46
N LEU A 354 97.76 -62.23 -72.32
CA LEU A 354 97.26 -61.89 -70.98
C LEU A 354 97.17 -60.36 -70.75
N LEU A 355 98.13 -59.59 -71.24
CA LEU A 355 98.08 -58.11 -71.22
C LEU A 355 97.03 -57.52 -72.15
N LYS A 356 96.59 -58.24 -73.19
CA LYS A 356 95.50 -57.78 -74.06
C LYS A 356 94.14 -58.08 -73.44
N GLU A 357 94.03 -59.18 -72.70
CA GLU A 357 92.84 -59.54 -71.92
C GLU A 357 92.67 -58.69 -70.66
N GLN A 358 93.76 -58.33 -69.98
CA GLN A 358 93.72 -57.37 -68.87
C GLN A 358 93.78 -55.93 -69.41
N GLY A 359 92.70 -55.16 -69.27
CA GLY A 359 92.71 -53.73 -69.60
C GLY A 359 93.67 -52.91 -68.71
N SER A 360 94.20 -51.80 -69.27
CA SER A 360 95.16 -50.90 -68.59
C SER A 360 94.60 -50.17 -67.37
N SER A 361 93.27 -50.03 -67.28
CA SER A 361 92.57 -49.36 -66.18
C SER A 361 91.61 -50.31 -65.50
N ARG A 362 91.59 -50.31 -64.17
CA ARG A 362 90.55 -51.01 -63.38
C ARG A 362 89.52 -49.99 -62.92
N SER A 363 88.33 -50.08 -63.51
CA SER A 363 87.16 -49.30 -63.10
C SER A 363 86.65 -49.86 -61.76
N GLN A 364 86.85 -49.12 -60.66
CA GLN A 364 86.25 -49.44 -59.37
C GLN A 364 85.07 -48.49 -59.12
N PRO A 365 83.81 -48.99 -59.13
CA PRO A 365 82.67 -48.15 -58.79
C PRO A 365 82.82 -47.67 -57.35
N THR A 366 82.94 -46.35 -57.17
CA THR A 366 82.94 -45.75 -55.83
C THR A 366 81.49 -45.46 -55.45
N MET A 367 81.02 -46.15 -54.41
CA MET A 367 79.70 -45.94 -53.82
C MET A 367 79.81 -44.80 -52.80
N SER A 368 79.12 -43.68 -53.04
CA SER A 368 78.97 -42.61 -52.05
C SER A 368 77.53 -42.54 -51.55
N ILE A 369 77.35 -41.88 -50.40
CA ILE A 369 76.04 -41.61 -49.81
C ILE A 369 75.25 -40.73 -50.78
N ASN A 370 73.98 -41.05 -50.96
CA ASN A 370 73.11 -40.26 -51.81
C ASN A 370 72.86 -38.86 -51.18
N PRO A 371 73.38 -37.76 -51.77
CA PRO A 371 73.26 -36.43 -51.17
C PRO A 371 71.80 -35.94 -51.13
N ALA A 372 70.95 -36.38 -52.07
CA ALA A 372 69.52 -36.06 -52.06
C ALA A 372 68.79 -36.72 -50.90
N ARG A 373 69.18 -37.96 -50.55
CA ARG A 373 68.63 -38.66 -49.38
C ARG A 373 69.07 -37.98 -48.08
N GLN A 374 70.35 -37.63 -47.95
CA GLN A 374 70.87 -36.94 -46.77
C GLN A 374 70.18 -35.58 -46.51
N ALA A 375 69.89 -34.82 -47.58
CA ALA A 375 69.14 -33.57 -47.47
C ALA A 375 67.70 -33.79 -46.97
N LEU A 376 67.02 -34.84 -47.44
CA LEU A 376 65.67 -35.20 -46.97
C LEU A 376 65.67 -35.73 -45.53
N GLU A 377 66.67 -36.51 -45.13
CA GLU A 377 66.81 -36.99 -43.74
C GLU A 377 67.03 -35.82 -42.76
N LEU A 378 67.83 -34.82 -43.15
CA LEU A 378 67.96 -33.59 -42.37
C LEU A 378 66.62 -32.84 -42.29
N ALA A 379 65.92 -32.68 -43.42
CA ALA A 379 64.61 -32.04 -43.44
C ALA A 379 63.59 -32.77 -42.54
N LEU A 380 63.59 -34.10 -42.57
CA LEU A 380 62.76 -34.93 -41.70
C LEU A 380 63.02 -34.64 -40.22
N HIS A 381 64.28 -34.61 -39.79
CA HIS A 381 64.63 -34.32 -38.40
C HIS A 381 64.24 -32.90 -37.98
N THR A 382 64.39 -31.91 -38.87
CA THR A 382 63.94 -30.54 -38.58
C THR A 382 62.42 -30.46 -38.40
N GLU A 383 61.65 -31.13 -39.26
CA GLU A 383 60.18 -31.13 -39.18
C GLU A 383 59.70 -31.95 -37.96
N GLN A 384 60.36 -33.05 -37.60
CA GLN A 384 60.08 -33.82 -36.38
C GLN A 384 60.28 -32.97 -35.12
N SER A 385 61.35 -32.18 -35.05
CA SER A 385 61.57 -31.22 -33.96
C SER A 385 60.44 -30.18 -33.90
N GLN A 386 59.99 -29.69 -35.06
CA GLN A 386 58.87 -28.75 -35.16
C GLN A 386 57.55 -29.35 -34.66
N VAL A 387 57.24 -30.59 -35.03
CA VAL A 387 56.06 -31.34 -34.54
C VAL A 387 56.10 -31.48 -33.02
N ASN A 388 57.25 -31.83 -32.44
CA ASN A 388 57.39 -31.94 -30.99
C ASN A 388 57.15 -30.60 -30.28
N TRP A 389 57.67 -29.50 -30.82
CA TRP A 389 57.40 -28.16 -30.31
C TRP A 389 55.91 -27.80 -30.42
N LEU A 390 55.28 -28.03 -31.58
CA LEU A 390 53.85 -27.74 -31.84
C LEU A 390 52.95 -28.52 -30.88
N ARG A 391 53.27 -29.80 -30.66
CA ARG A 391 52.57 -30.68 -29.72
C ARG A 391 52.69 -30.18 -28.29
N GLY A 392 53.89 -29.77 -27.85
CA GLY A 392 54.10 -29.18 -26.53
C GLY A 392 53.30 -27.88 -26.34
N ARG A 393 53.27 -27.02 -27.37
CA ARG A 393 52.46 -25.79 -27.36
C ARG A 393 50.97 -26.09 -27.28
N ALA A 394 50.45 -27.03 -28.08
CA ALA A 394 49.04 -27.43 -28.05
C ALA A 394 48.64 -28.01 -26.68
N GLN A 395 49.51 -28.82 -26.06
CA GLN A 395 49.29 -29.35 -24.73
C GLN A 395 49.25 -28.25 -23.66
N SER A 396 50.14 -27.26 -23.73
CA SER A 396 50.13 -26.10 -22.83
C SER A 396 48.86 -25.27 -22.96
N LEU A 397 48.44 -24.96 -24.18
CA LEU A 397 47.18 -24.24 -24.45
C LEU A 397 45.96 -25.02 -23.96
N SER A 398 45.95 -26.35 -24.15
CA SER A 398 44.88 -27.22 -23.64
C SER A 398 44.79 -27.18 -22.11
N LYS A 399 45.93 -27.23 -21.40
CA LYS A 399 45.95 -27.07 -19.94
C LYS A 399 45.40 -25.70 -19.49
N GLN A 400 45.79 -24.62 -20.18
CA GLN A 400 45.27 -23.28 -19.89
C GLN A 400 43.76 -23.18 -20.15
N LYS A 401 43.26 -23.78 -21.24
CA LYS A 401 41.81 -23.86 -21.51
C LYS A 401 41.06 -24.57 -20.39
N ILE A 402 41.56 -25.71 -19.92
CA ILE A 402 40.94 -26.45 -18.81
C ILE A 402 40.89 -25.60 -17.53
N ALA A 403 41.95 -24.86 -17.22
CA ALA A 403 41.97 -23.95 -16.07
C ALA A 403 40.91 -22.83 -16.22
N LEU A 404 40.78 -22.22 -17.40
CA LEU A 404 39.74 -21.20 -17.65
C LEU A 404 38.32 -21.76 -17.51
N VAL A 405 38.08 -23.00 -17.98
CA VAL A 405 36.78 -23.67 -17.80
C VAL A 405 36.46 -23.90 -16.32
N GLN A 406 37.47 -24.28 -15.52
CA GLN A 406 37.31 -24.42 -14.07
C GLN A 406 37.03 -23.08 -13.39
N ASP A 407 37.72 -22.01 -13.78
CA ASP A 407 37.48 -20.66 -13.26
C ASP A 407 36.07 -20.16 -13.60
N LEU A 408 35.58 -20.43 -14.82
CA LEU A 408 34.23 -20.08 -15.25
C LEU A 408 33.18 -20.87 -14.47
N ALA A 409 33.40 -22.17 -14.23
CA ALA A 409 32.52 -22.98 -13.39
C ALA A 409 32.49 -22.49 -11.93
N ALA A 410 33.63 -22.10 -11.36
CA ALA A 410 33.72 -21.51 -10.03
C ALA A 410 32.97 -20.16 -9.96
N LEU A 411 33.08 -19.34 -11.01
CA LEU A 411 32.35 -18.07 -11.11
C LEU A 411 30.83 -18.27 -11.17
N ASN A 412 30.34 -19.24 -11.96
CA ASN A 412 28.91 -19.56 -12.05
C ASN A 412 28.34 -20.03 -10.69
N ASN A 413 29.11 -20.83 -9.94
CA ASN A 413 28.71 -21.23 -8.59
C ASN A 413 28.67 -20.03 -7.62
N ALA A 414 29.62 -19.11 -7.74
CA ALA A 414 29.63 -17.89 -6.94
C ALA A 414 28.44 -16.98 -7.30
N GLU A 415 28.09 -16.87 -8.58
CA GLU A 415 27.01 -16.00 -9.06
C GLU A 415 25.69 -16.22 -8.33
N VAL A 416 25.30 -17.47 -8.08
CA VAL A 416 24.07 -17.78 -7.33
C VAL A 416 24.08 -17.10 -5.96
N ARG A 417 25.22 -17.17 -5.25
CA ARG A 417 25.37 -16.54 -3.94
C ARG A 417 25.35 -15.01 -4.03
N PHE A 418 25.99 -14.43 -5.04
CA PHE A 418 25.95 -12.98 -5.25
C PHE A 418 24.56 -12.49 -5.61
N ALA A 419 23.81 -13.23 -6.44
CA ALA A 419 22.44 -12.89 -6.78
C ALA A 419 21.53 -12.92 -5.55
N GLN A 420 21.75 -13.87 -4.62
CA GLN A 420 21.06 -13.92 -3.33
C GLN A 420 21.42 -12.72 -2.45
N LEU A 421 22.71 -12.40 -2.31
CA LEU A 421 23.18 -11.25 -1.53
C LEU A 421 22.66 -9.92 -2.10
N GLN A 422 22.71 -9.76 -3.42
CA GLN A 422 22.17 -8.58 -4.10
C GLN A 422 20.66 -8.45 -3.85
N ARG A 423 19.89 -9.54 -4.01
CA ARG A 423 18.46 -9.55 -3.70
C ARG A 423 18.19 -9.17 -2.24
N GLN A 424 19.02 -9.61 -1.31
CA GLN A 424 18.89 -9.25 0.10
C GLN A 424 19.17 -7.76 0.33
N VAL A 425 20.18 -7.20 -0.32
CA VAL A 425 20.45 -5.75 -0.33
C VAL A 425 19.22 -5.01 -0.87
N ASP A 426 18.74 -5.36 -2.05
CA ASP A 426 17.61 -4.67 -2.71
C ASP A 426 16.34 -4.73 -1.84
N LEU A 427 16.03 -5.91 -1.28
CA LEU A 427 14.87 -6.08 -0.39
C LEU A 427 15.01 -5.26 0.89
N SER A 428 16.19 -5.24 1.49
CA SER A 428 16.44 -4.47 2.72
C SER A 428 16.41 -2.96 2.48
N GLU A 429 16.94 -2.50 1.34
CA GLU A 429 16.86 -1.10 0.90
C GLU A 429 15.41 -0.68 0.67
N GLN A 430 14.63 -1.50 -0.05
CA GLN A 430 13.22 -1.22 -0.29
C GLN A 430 12.42 -1.15 1.03
N ARG A 431 12.69 -2.06 1.98
CA ARG A 431 12.08 -2.02 3.32
C ARG A 431 12.46 -0.74 4.06
N HIS A 432 13.74 -0.38 4.09
CA HIS A 432 14.21 0.83 4.73
C HIS A 432 13.56 2.08 4.15
N ARG A 433 13.53 2.20 2.82
CA ARG A 433 12.85 3.30 2.12
C ARG A 433 11.38 3.40 2.50
N THR A 434 10.66 2.27 2.51
CA THR A 434 9.24 2.23 2.87
C THR A 434 9.03 2.71 4.32
N TYR A 435 9.84 2.23 5.27
CA TYR A 435 9.73 2.66 6.67
C TYR A 435 10.12 4.12 6.87
N ALA A 436 11.15 4.62 6.18
CA ALA A 436 11.53 6.03 6.22
C ALA A 436 10.41 6.94 5.68
N GLU A 437 9.76 6.55 4.58
CA GLU A 437 8.59 7.27 4.04
C GLU A 437 7.42 7.27 5.05
N LYS A 438 7.16 6.13 5.72
CA LYS A 438 6.14 6.03 6.77
C LYS A 438 6.48 6.81 8.04
N LEU A 439 7.75 6.89 8.41
CA LEU A 439 8.23 7.69 9.53
C LEU A 439 7.97 9.19 9.28
N GLU A 440 8.29 9.70 8.08
CA GLU A 440 8.00 11.08 7.73
C GLU A 440 6.48 11.36 7.70
N GLN A 441 5.67 10.42 7.20
CA GLN A 441 4.20 10.52 7.30
C GLN A 441 3.72 10.58 8.76
N ALA A 442 4.25 9.71 9.62
CA ALA A 442 3.90 9.70 11.04
C ALA A 442 4.35 10.97 11.77
N ARG A 443 5.52 11.51 11.42
CA ARG A 443 6.03 12.79 11.94
C ARG A 443 5.12 13.95 11.55
N ILE A 444 4.71 14.02 10.28
CA ILE A 444 3.77 15.06 9.81
C ILE A 444 2.44 14.93 10.56
N ASN A 445 1.87 13.72 10.67
CA ASN A 445 0.61 13.50 11.40
C ASN A 445 0.72 13.94 12.87
N ARG A 446 1.83 13.60 13.54
CA ARG A 446 2.10 14.04 14.91
C ARG A 446 2.13 15.57 15.03
N SER A 447 2.81 16.26 14.11
CA SER A 447 2.86 17.73 14.10
C SER A 447 1.49 18.37 13.86
N LEU A 448 0.65 17.79 12.98
CA LEU A 448 -0.71 18.25 12.74
C LEU A 448 -1.61 18.06 13.97
N ASP A 449 -1.44 16.95 14.69
CA ASP A 449 -2.15 16.66 15.93
C ASP A 449 -1.74 17.60 17.08
N GLU A 450 -0.45 18.00 17.13
CA GLU A 450 0.09 18.98 18.08
C GLU A 450 -0.48 20.39 17.80
N GLU A 451 -0.59 20.78 16.53
CA GLU A 451 -1.20 22.06 16.11
C GLU A 451 -2.75 22.04 16.15
N ARG A 452 -3.38 20.94 16.62
CA ARG A 452 -4.85 20.74 16.65
C ARG A 452 -5.54 20.96 15.31
N ILE A 453 -4.82 20.73 14.20
CA ILE A 453 -5.39 20.83 12.88
C ILE A 453 -6.21 19.56 12.64
N SER A 454 -7.50 19.58 12.98
CA SER A 454 -8.44 18.47 12.78
C SER A 454 -8.97 18.41 11.33
N SER A 455 -9.43 17.23 10.88
CA SER A 455 -10.24 17.10 9.65
C SER A 455 -11.60 17.80 9.79
N LEU A 456 -12.02 18.09 11.03
CA LEU A 456 -13.22 18.86 11.33
C LEU A 456 -12.92 20.36 11.38
N SER A 457 -13.69 21.15 10.63
CA SER A 457 -13.63 22.62 10.64
C SER A 457 -14.98 23.19 11.02
N ILE A 458 -15.03 24.08 12.01
CA ILE A 458 -16.27 24.77 12.39
C ILE A 458 -16.60 25.79 11.29
N VAL A 459 -17.73 25.60 10.61
CA VAL A 459 -18.24 26.56 9.59
C VAL A 459 -19.15 27.59 10.24
N GLN A 460 -19.99 27.14 11.17
CA GLN A 460 -20.89 27.99 11.93
C GLN A 460 -20.78 27.61 13.41
N PRO A 461 -20.32 28.53 14.29
CA PRO A 461 -20.35 28.30 15.72
C PRO A 461 -21.80 28.30 16.24
N ALA A 462 -22.00 27.90 17.50
CA ALA A 462 -23.32 27.87 18.14
C ALA A 462 -24.04 29.22 18.04
N THR A 463 -25.19 29.22 17.37
CA THR A 463 -25.97 30.42 17.08
C THR A 463 -26.79 30.87 18.29
N PHE A 464 -26.83 32.19 18.51
CA PHE A 464 -27.68 32.80 19.53
C PHE A 464 -28.95 33.39 18.88
N VAL A 465 -30.05 32.62 18.87
CA VAL A 465 -31.34 33.07 18.34
C VAL A 465 -32.26 33.49 19.47
N ALA A 466 -32.40 34.81 19.67
CA ALA A 466 -33.23 35.38 20.73
C ALA A 466 -34.75 35.20 20.52
N LYS A 467 -35.19 34.80 19.31
CA LYS A 467 -36.60 34.60 18.98
C LYS A 467 -37.04 33.16 19.29
N PRO A 468 -38.12 32.93 20.04
CA PRO A 468 -38.59 31.59 20.34
C PRO A 468 -39.12 30.90 19.09
N LEU A 469 -38.74 29.63 18.90
CA LEU A 469 -39.10 28.81 17.73
C LEU A 469 -40.50 28.19 17.90
N GLY A 470 -40.90 27.85 19.12
CA GLY A 470 -42.21 27.26 19.40
C GLY A 470 -42.72 27.43 20.84
N PRO A 471 -44.00 27.12 21.09
CA PRO A 471 -45.04 26.79 20.10
C PRO A 471 -45.55 28.05 19.37
N ARG A 472 -45.94 27.90 18.10
CA ARG A 472 -46.61 28.98 17.34
C ARG A 472 -47.99 29.21 17.94
N LYS A 473 -48.07 30.10 18.94
CA LYS A 473 -49.29 30.37 19.73
C LYS A 473 -50.54 30.57 18.86
N LEU A 474 -50.38 31.21 17.69
CA LEU A 474 -51.44 31.42 16.72
C LEU A 474 -51.98 30.11 16.12
N MET A 475 -51.12 29.15 15.83
CA MET A 475 -51.51 27.85 15.26
C MET A 475 -52.20 26.97 16.31
N VAL A 476 -51.74 27.01 17.56
CA VAL A 476 -52.40 26.32 18.69
C VAL A 476 -53.80 26.90 18.94
N LEU A 477 -53.94 28.23 18.90
CA LEU A 477 -55.23 28.90 19.02
C LEU A 477 -56.16 28.60 17.83
N ALA A 478 -55.64 28.56 16.60
CA ALA A 478 -56.43 28.20 15.43
C ALA A 478 -56.95 26.77 15.50
N LEU A 479 -56.11 25.81 15.92
CA LEU A 479 -56.53 24.43 16.14
C LEU A 479 -57.54 24.32 17.30
N GLY A 480 -57.30 25.06 18.40
CA GLY A 480 -58.23 25.14 19.52
C GLY A 480 -59.60 25.69 19.11
N ALA A 481 -59.63 26.74 18.28
CA ALA A 481 -60.86 27.30 17.73
C ALA A 481 -61.59 26.31 16.82
N PHE A 482 -60.86 25.56 15.98
CA PHE A 482 -61.45 24.52 15.15
C PHE A 482 -62.11 23.42 15.99
N VAL A 483 -61.42 22.92 17.02
CA VAL A 483 -61.95 21.91 17.95
C VAL A 483 -63.13 22.46 18.75
N ALA A 484 -63.07 23.72 19.19
CA ALA A 484 -64.15 24.40 19.91
C ALA A 484 -65.43 24.49 19.07
N ILE A 485 -65.30 24.85 17.79
CA ILE A 485 -66.43 24.91 16.85
C ILE A 485 -66.97 23.50 16.62
N VAL A 486 -66.17 22.57 16.10
CA VAL A 486 -66.64 21.23 15.71
C VAL A 486 -67.23 20.49 16.92
N GLY A 487 -66.56 20.54 18.07
CA GLY A 487 -67.04 19.91 19.30
C GLY A 487 -68.30 20.57 19.85
N GLY A 488 -68.43 21.90 19.76
CA GLY A 488 -69.63 22.62 20.21
C GLY A 488 -70.86 22.28 19.38
N PHE A 489 -70.69 22.21 18.05
CA PHE A 489 -71.74 21.75 17.13
C PHE A 489 -72.11 20.28 17.40
N GLY A 490 -71.11 19.40 17.55
CA GLY A 490 -71.32 17.97 17.86
C GLY A 490 -72.07 17.77 19.17
N LEU A 491 -71.68 18.47 20.24
CA LEU A 491 -72.31 18.39 21.54
C LEU A 491 -73.77 18.86 21.50
N ALA A 492 -74.08 19.93 20.76
CA ALA A 492 -75.45 20.41 20.59
C ALA A 492 -76.34 19.38 19.90
N VAL A 493 -75.84 18.70 18.86
CA VAL A 493 -76.58 17.65 18.14
C VAL A 493 -76.77 16.41 19.01
N ILE A 494 -75.73 15.96 19.71
CA ILE A 494 -75.80 14.80 20.63
C ILE A 494 -76.84 15.08 21.73
N LEU A 495 -76.79 16.25 22.35
CA LEU A 495 -77.71 16.59 23.42
C LEU A 495 -79.17 16.74 22.94
N ASP A 496 -79.41 17.16 21.71
CA ASP A 496 -80.76 17.19 21.15
C ASP A 496 -81.27 15.79 20.76
N TYR A 497 -80.37 14.90 20.33
CA TYR A 497 -80.69 13.50 20.04
C TYR A 497 -81.10 12.72 21.31
N PHE A 498 -80.34 12.87 22.40
CA PHE A 498 -80.61 12.14 23.65
C PHE A 498 -81.69 12.80 24.52
N PHE A 499 -81.90 14.12 24.41
CA PHE A 499 -82.89 14.86 25.21
C PHE A 499 -83.81 15.73 24.33
N PRO A 500 -84.74 15.16 23.56
CA PRO A 500 -85.68 15.92 22.77
C PRO A 500 -86.74 16.61 23.65
N THR A 501 -86.53 17.89 23.96
CA THR A 501 -87.54 18.76 24.59
C THR A 501 -88.36 19.53 23.55
N LEU A 502 -89.69 19.41 23.59
CA LEU A 502 -90.72 19.96 22.69
C LEU A 502 -91.11 19.04 21.51
N VAL A 503 -92.26 18.40 21.70
CA VAL A 503 -93.06 17.75 20.65
C VAL A 503 -93.56 18.83 19.70
N ALA A 504 -93.21 18.75 18.42
CA ALA A 504 -93.81 19.60 17.40
C ALA A 504 -95.27 19.17 17.17
N LEU A 505 -96.18 20.12 16.94
CA LEU A 505 -97.61 19.89 16.69
C LEU A 505 -97.89 18.86 15.56
N ARG A 506 -96.90 18.63 14.68
CA ARG A 506 -96.95 17.69 13.55
C ARG A 506 -96.68 16.24 13.95
N ASP A 507 -95.94 15.99 15.04
CA ASP A 507 -95.63 14.63 15.51
C ASP A 507 -96.83 14.01 16.27
N LEU A 508 -97.73 14.85 16.82
CA LEU A 508 -98.97 14.40 17.47
C LEU A 508 -100.05 13.89 16.49
N GLN A 509 -100.02 14.33 15.22
CA GLN A 509 -100.97 13.84 14.20
C GLN A 509 -100.69 12.39 13.78
N GLN A 510 -99.45 11.90 13.90
CA GLN A 510 -99.11 10.50 13.60
C GLN A 510 -99.45 9.53 14.74
N LEU A 511 -99.68 10.03 15.97
CA LEU A 511 -100.04 9.20 17.13
C LEU A 511 -101.55 9.04 17.35
N GLY A 512 -102.42 9.62 16.50
CA GLY A 512 -103.87 9.35 16.53
C GLY A 512 -104.61 9.82 17.79
N VAL A 513 -104.10 10.83 18.50
CA VAL A 513 -104.70 11.34 19.76
C VAL A 513 -105.57 12.58 19.49
N PRO A 514 -106.79 12.71 20.05
CA PRO A 514 -107.66 13.87 19.80
C PRO A 514 -107.09 15.15 20.43
N MET A 515 -107.01 16.23 19.65
CA MET A 515 -106.55 17.54 20.15
C MET A 515 -107.69 18.29 20.86
N LEU A 516 -107.47 18.69 22.12
CA LEU A 516 -108.44 19.42 22.96
C LEU A 516 -108.26 20.95 22.96
N GLY A 517 -107.34 21.50 22.16
CA GLY A 517 -107.21 22.95 21.96
C GLY A 517 -105.77 23.41 21.72
N VAL A 518 -105.62 24.49 20.94
CA VAL A 518 -104.33 25.13 20.65
C VAL A 518 -104.27 26.46 21.39
N MET A 519 -103.28 26.62 22.27
CA MET A 519 -103.04 27.88 22.98
C MET A 519 -102.01 28.71 22.19
N PRO A 520 -102.30 29.98 21.85
CA PRO A 520 -101.37 30.80 21.07
C PRO A 520 -100.18 31.25 21.93
N SER A 521 -98.97 31.15 21.38
CA SER A 521 -97.74 31.58 22.04
C SER A 521 -97.61 33.10 22.02
N PHE A 522 -97.65 33.74 23.19
CA PHE A 522 -97.31 35.15 23.34
C PHE A 522 -95.79 35.37 23.22
N GLY A 523 -95.38 36.11 22.19
CA GLY A 523 -94.03 36.66 22.07
C GLY A 523 -93.86 37.90 22.95
N ALA A 524 -92.75 37.99 23.66
CA ALA A 524 -92.44 39.09 24.58
C ALA A 524 -91.98 40.36 23.85
N SER A 525 -92.73 41.45 24.01
CA SER A 525 -92.25 42.83 23.86
C SER A 525 -93.07 43.81 24.71
N MET A 526 -92.53 44.20 25.88
CA MET A 526 -92.96 45.43 26.58
C MET A 526 -91.92 45.91 27.62
N GLN A 527 -91.34 47.08 27.36
CA GLN A 527 -90.76 48.03 28.33
C GLN A 527 -91.04 49.42 27.74
N GLN A 528 -91.46 50.48 28.43
CA GLN A 528 -92.15 50.72 29.69
C GLN A 528 -92.47 52.24 29.64
N ALA A 529 -93.69 52.65 29.97
CA ALA A 529 -94.11 54.06 29.95
C ALA A 529 -94.00 54.70 31.34
N GLY A 530 -93.71 56.01 31.37
CA GLY A 530 -94.30 56.94 32.34
C GLY A 530 -93.35 57.52 33.39
N ASN A 531 -93.02 58.81 33.23
CA ASN A 531 -92.78 59.71 34.36
C ASN A 531 -93.62 60.98 34.15
N ALA A 532 -94.31 61.40 35.21
CA ALA A 532 -95.35 62.42 35.25
C ALA A 532 -94.83 63.79 35.77
N PRO A 533 -95.65 64.81 36.09
CA PRO A 533 -95.69 66.08 35.34
C PRO A 533 -95.36 67.32 36.20
N GLN A 534 -95.24 68.51 35.59
CA GLN A 534 -95.53 69.79 36.26
C GLN A 534 -96.19 70.79 35.31
N PHE A 535 -97.21 71.46 35.86
CA PHE A 535 -98.07 72.49 35.27
C PHE A 535 -97.41 73.87 35.27
N GLY A 536 -97.69 74.67 34.23
CA GLY A 536 -98.47 75.91 34.44
C GLY A 536 -97.83 77.28 34.19
N GLN A 537 -98.45 77.99 33.24
CA GLN A 537 -98.57 79.45 33.04
C GLN A 537 -97.34 80.18 32.47
N SER A 538 -97.45 81.05 31.47
CA SER A 538 -98.56 81.84 30.92
C SER A 538 -98.45 82.03 29.42
#